data_AF-A0A101EDA1-F1
#
_entry.id   AF-A0A101EDA1-F1
#
_cell.length_a   1.000
_cell.length_b   1.000
_cell.length_c   1.000
_cell.angle_alpha   90.00
_cell.angle_beta   90.00
_cell.angle_gamma   90.00
#
_symmetry.space_group_name_H-M   'P 1'
#
loop_
_entity.id
_entity.type
_entity.pdbx_description
1 polymer ?
#
loop_
_entity_poly.entity_id
_entity_poly.type
_entity_poly.pdbx_seq_one_letter_code
_entity_poly.pdbx_strand_id
1 'polypeptide(L)'
;DIDNFKEINDRYGHIFGDDVLKKITEIIKSNLSSGDLLYRYGGDEFCILMPGKKIDEALDVMERVYSILDRVYFPTPKGDRIKVTLSSGLAEARKKDTPRELLLRADEALYLAKSNRKGSIKTERDLKAPIVAKLVE
;
A
#
# COMPACT_ATOMS: atom_id res chain seq x y z
N ASP A 1 -1.66 1.89 0.47
CA ASP A 1 -2.75 2.72 1.03
C ASP A 1 -2.63 2.69 2.55
N ILE A 2 -2.75 3.83 3.22
CA ILE A 2 -2.61 3.93 4.68
C ILE A 2 -3.94 3.56 5.35
N ASP A 3 -3.90 2.55 6.21
CA ASP A 3 -5.11 2.10 6.88
C ASP A 3 -5.64 3.14 7.87
N ASN A 4 -6.94 3.44 7.77
CA ASN A 4 -7.66 4.33 8.67
C ASN A 4 -7.11 5.77 8.71
N PHE A 5 -6.49 6.26 7.62
CA PHE A 5 -5.87 7.58 7.61
C PHE A 5 -6.84 8.74 7.90
N LYS A 6 -8.09 8.63 7.45
CA LYS A 6 -9.14 9.59 7.81
C LYS A 6 -9.35 9.66 9.33
N GLU A 7 -9.44 8.51 10.01
CA GLU A 7 -9.60 8.45 11.47
C GLU A 7 -8.38 9.03 12.20
N ILE A 8 -7.17 8.84 11.65
CA ILE A 8 -5.94 9.46 12.15
C ILE A 8 -6.06 11.00 12.07
N ASN A 9 -6.47 11.53 10.92
CA ASN A 9 -6.68 12.98 10.74
C ASN A 9 -7.77 13.51 11.68
N ASP A 10 -8.92 12.83 11.74
CA ASP A 10 -10.05 13.26 12.57
C ASP A 10 -9.69 13.26 14.07
N ARG A 11 -8.84 12.32 14.51
CA ARG A 11 -8.46 12.18 15.93
C ARG A 11 -7.28 13.05 16.36
N TYR A 12 -6.31 13.28 15.49
CA TYR A 12 -5.02 13.89 15.84
C TYR A 12 -4.69 15.14 15.01
N GLY A 13 -5.52 15.49 14.04
CA GLY A 13 -5.38 16.66 13.17
C GLY A 13 -4.52 16.40 11.93
N HIS A 14 -4.76 17.20 10.90
CA HIS A 14 -4.08 17.07 9.60
C HIS A 14 -2.56 17.26 9.66
N ILE A 15 -2.05 18.09 10.58
CA ILE A 15 -0.60 18.27 10.76
C ILE A 15 0.06 16.94 11.13
N PHE A 16 -0.55 16.19 12.05
CA PHE A 16 -0.06 14.87 12.42
C PHE A 16 -0.20 13.87 11.27
N GLY A 17 -1.30 13.93 10.51
CA GLY A 17 -1.47 13.14 9.30
C GLY A 17 -0.37 13.38 8.25
N ASP A 18 0.03 14.63 8.05
CA ASP A 18 1.13 14.99 7.15
C ASP A 18 2.47 14.40 7.63
N ASP A 19 2.72 14.38 8.93
CA ASP A 19 3.94 13.77 9.49
C ASP A 19 3.93 12.24 9.32
N VAL A 20 2.76 11.60 9.45
CA VAL A 20 2.56 10.18 9.13
C VAL A 20 2.87 9.92 7.65
N LEU A 21 2.34 10.73 6.73
CA LEU A 21 2.58 10.60 5.29
C LEU A 21 4.06 10.74 4.94
N LYS A 22 4.75 11.75 5.48
CA LYS A 22 6.18 11.97 5.27
C LYS A 22 6.98 10.76 5.73
N LYS A 23 6.73 10.28 6.95
CA LYS A 23 7.49 9.16 7.52
C LYS A 23 7.29 7.87 6.74
N ILE A 24 6.06 7.57 6.33
CA ILE A 24 5.76 6.41 5.51
C ILE A 24 6.46 6.53 4.14
N THR A 25 6.43 7.71 3.54
CA THR A 25 7.13 7.98 2.28
C THR A 25 8.64 7.75 2.41
N GLU A 26 9.26 8.23 3.50
CA GLU A 26 10.69 7.98 3.79
C GLU A 26 11.00 6.49 3.89
N ILE A 27 10.18 5.74 4.64
CA ILE A 27 10.35 4.30 4.82
C ILE A 27 10.26 3.59 3.47
N ILE A 28 9.24 3.89 2.66
CA ILE A 28 9.09 3.30 1.33
C ILE A 28 10.32 3.63 0.47
N LYS A 29 10.67 4.91 0.33
CA LYS A 29 11.79 5.36 -0.53
C LYS A 29 13.12 4.74 -0.13
N SER A 30 13.37 4.52 1.16
CA SER A 30 14.62 3.90 1.63
C SER A 30 14.76 2.41 1.26
N ASN A 31 13.66 1.76 0.86
CA ASN A 31 13.64 0.36 0.43
C ASN A 31 13.53 0.18 -1.09
N LEU A 32 13.35 1.28 -1.82
CA LEU A 32 13.28 1.29 -3.27
C LEU A 32 14.67 1.41 -3.90
N SER A 33 14.87 0.72 -5.01
CA SER A 33 16.07 0.86 -5.84
C SER A 33 15.98 2.11 -6.73
N SER A 34 17.11 2.54 -7.31
CA SER A 34 17.18 3.79 -8.10
C SER A 34 16.26 3.82 -9.33
N GLY A 35 15.86 2.66 -9.86
CA GLY A 35 14.94 2.54 -10.98
C GLY A 35 13.46 2.45 -10.59
N ASP A 36 13.15 2.31 -9.30
CA ASP A 36 11.77 2.25 -8.82
C ASP A 36 11.17 3.66 -8.72
N LEU A 37 9.90 3.77 -9.05
CA LEU A 37 9.19 5.04 -9.10
C LEU A 37 8.05 5.03 -8.08
N LEU A 38 8.10 5.96 -7.12
CA LEU A 38 7.05 6.16 -6.12
C LEU A 38 6.21 7.38 -6.48
N TYR A 39 4.89 7.18 -6.57
CA TYR A 39 3.90 8.22 -6.81
C TYR A 39 2.91 8.29 -5.66
N ARG A 40 2.52 9.51 -5.28
CA ARG A 40 1.31 9.74 -4.47
C ARG A 40 0.13 9.77 -5.43
N TYR A 41 -0.69 8.72 -5.38
CA TYR A 41 -1.82 8.51 -6.29
C TYR A 41 -3.07 9.27 -5.83
N GLY A 42 -3.28 9.33 -4.52
CA GLY A 42 -4.41 10.00 -3.87
C GLY A 42 -4.00 10.67 -2.55
N GLY A 43 -4.97 10.95 -1.68
CA GLY A 43 -4.72 11.57 -0.37
C GLY A 43 -3.71 10.76 0.46
N ASP A 44 -4.01 9.48 0.68
CA ASP A 44 -3.25 8.50 1.47
C ASP A 44 -2.86 7.25 0.67
N GLU A 45 -3.03 7.33 -0.65
CA GLU A 45 -2.75 6.28 -1.60
C GLU A 45 -1.43 6.53 -2.32
N PHE A 46 -0.63 5.47 -2.42
CA PHE A 46 0.67 5.47 -3.08
C PHE A 46 0.69 4.36 -4.13
N CYS A 47 1.30 4.64 -5.27
CA CYS A 47 1.56 3.68 -6.34
C CYS A 47 3.07 3.56 -6.54
N ILE A 48 3.57 2.34 -6.66
CA ILE A 48 4.99 2.07 -6.90
C ILE A 48 5.11 1.30 -8.21
N LEU A 49 5.87 1.84 -9.16
CA LEU A 49 6.27 1.11 -10.36
C LEU A 49 7.68 0.58 -10.14
N MET A 50 7.86 -0.72 -10.38
CA MET A 50 9.14 -1.40 -10.21
C MET A 50 9.60 -2.05 -11.51
N PRO A 51 10.15 -1.28 -12.47
CA PRO A 51 10.56 -1.81 -13.77
C PRO A 51 11.55 -2.97 -13.64
N GLY A 52 11.31 -4.03 -14.40
CA GLY A 52 12.19 -5.20 -14.46
C GLY A 52 12.11 -6.15 -13.26
N LYS A 53 11.23 -5.91 -12.28
CA LYS A 53 11.01 -6.82 -11.15
C LYS A 53 9.84 -7.76 -11.41
N LYS A 54 10.03 -9.03 -11.07
CA LYS A 54 8.93 -9.98 -10.93
C LYS A 54 8.18 -9.74 -9.63
N ILE A 55 6.99 -10.30 -9.50
CA ILE A 55 6.14 -10.08 -8.33
C ILE A 55 6.75 -10.60 -7.03
N ASP A 56 7.58 -11.64 -7.07
CA ASP A 56 8.29 -12.14 -5.88
C ASP A 56 9.34 -11.12 -5.38
N GLU A 57 10.07 -10.47 -6.29
CA GLU A 57 11.02 -9.41 -5.94
C GLU A 57 10.30 -8.16 -5.40
N ALA A 58 9.13 -7.83 -5.98
CA ALA A 58 8.29 -6.75 -5.48
C ALA A 58 7.72 -7.07 -4.08
N LEU A 59 7.33 -8.33 -3.85
CA LEU A 59 6.87 -8.80 -2.55
C LEU A 59 7.99 -8.67 -1.50
N ASP A 60 9.20 -9.11 -1.80
CA ASP A 60 10.35 -8.97 -0.89
C ASP A 60 10.62 -7.50 -0.50
N VAL A 61 10.50 -6.57 -1.45
CA VAL A 61 10.62 -5.12 -1.18
C VAL A 61 9.54 -4.67 -0.19
N MET A 62 8.29 -5.04 -0.45
CA MET A 62 7.16 -4.64 0.38
C MET A 62 7.19 -5.30 1.76
N GLU A 63 7.62 -6.54 1.88
CA GLU A 63 7.79 -7.21 3.18
C GLU A 63 8.83 -6.49 4.06
N ARG A 64 9.94 -5.99 3.46
CA ARG A 64 10.91 -5.15 4.20
C ARG A 64 10.29 -3.83 4.67
N VAL A 65 9.52 -3.16 3.81
CA VAL A 65 8.78 -1.95 4.18
C VAL A 65 7.86 -2.22 5.37
N TYR A 66 7.10 -3.31 5.33
CA TYR A 66 6.17 -3.69 6.40
C TYR A 66 6.91 -4.06 7.69
N SER A 67 8.03 -4.78 7.61
CA SER A 67 8.86 -5.14 8.75
C SER A 67 9.42 -3.91 9.48
N ILE A 68 9.84 -2.89 8.71
CA ILE A 68 10.30 -1.61 9.27
C ILE A 68 9.13 -0.86 9.91
N LEU A 69 8.02 -0.72 9.17
CA LEU A 69 6.84 0.02 9.64
C LEU A 69 6.24 -0.58 10.92
N ASP A 70 6.23 -1.91 11.06
CA ASP A 70 5.72 -2.58 12.27
C ASP A 70 6.49 -2.21 13.56
N ARG A 71 7.74 -1.77 13.41
CA ARG A 71 8.59 -1.30 14.52
C ARG A 71 8.45 0.19 14.80
N VAL A 72 7.73 0.93 13.95
CA VAL A 72 7.54 2.38 14.08
C VAL A 72 6.31 2.67 14.92
N TYR A 73 6.51 3.48 15.95
CA TYR A 73 5.44 4.10 16.72
C TYR A 73 5.44 5.59 16.47
N PHE A 74 4.27 6.14 16.16
CA PHE A 74 4.08 7.56 15.90
C PHE A 74 3.67 8.27 17.19
N PRO A 75 4.51 9.15 17.76
CA PRO A 75 4.13 9.94 18.94
C PRO A 75 3.06 10.95 18.54
N THR A 76 1.90 10.89 19.18
CA THR A 76 0.77 11.76 18.82
C THR A 76 0.85 13.09 19.58
N PRO A 77 0.14 14.14 19.11
CA PRO A 77 0.01 15.40 19.84
C PRO A 77 -0.66 15.27 21.22
N LYS A 78 -1.32 14.14 21.50
CA LYS A 78 -1.98 13.86 22.78
C LYS A 78 -1.07 13.17 23.81
N GLY A 79 0.21 12.93 23.45
CA GLY A 79 1.21 12.35 24.34
C GLY A 79 1.23 10.82 24.38
N ASP A 80 0.30 10.15 23.70
CA ASP A 80 0.35 8.71 23.45
C ASP A 80 1.14 8.38 22.15
N ARG A 81 1.23 7.10 21.81
CA ARG A 81 1.85 6.63 20.57
C ARG A 81 0.97 5.60 19.88
N ILE A 82 0.90 5.66 18.55
CA ILE A 82 0.09 4.74 17.75
C ILE A 82 0.95 3.96 16.75
N LYS A 83 0.48 2.77 16.37
CA LYS A 83 0.92 2.10 15.15
C LYS A 83 0.07 2.57 13.99
N VAL A 84 0.70 2.75 12.83
CA VAL A 84 0.03 3.01 11.56
C VAL A 84 0.40 1.87 10.62
N THR A 85 -0.59 1.30 9.94
CA THR A 85 -0.39 0.17 9.02
C THR A 85 -0.71 0.56 7.59
N LEU A 86 -0.21 -0.24 6.66
CA LEU A 86 -0.51 -0.13 5.24
C LEU A 86 -1.24 -1.38 4.78
N SER A 87 -2.13 -1.21 3.80
CA SER A 87 -2.57 -2.30 2.94
C SER A 87 -1.97 -2.10 1.55
N SER A 88 -1.56 -3.19 0.90
CA SER A 88 -0.91 -3.15 -0.42
C SER A 88 -1.36 -4.30 -1.31
N GLY A 89 -1.65 -3.97 -2.57
CA GLY A 89 -1.91 -4.93 -3.64
C GLY A 89 -0.80 -4.88 -4.68
N LEU A 90 -0.29 -6.04 -5.07
CA LEU A 90 0.83 -6.18 -6.03
C LEU A 90 0.35 -6.92 -7.27
N ALA A 91 0.80 -6.49 -8.45
CA ALA A 91 0.57 -7.19 -9.70
C ALA A 91 1.81 -7.10 -10.60
N GLU A 92 2.08 -8.16 -11.36
CA GLU A 92 3.16 -8.21 -12.35
C GLU A 92 2.65 -7.73 -13.70
N ALA A 93 3.43 -6.88 -14.38
CA ALA A 93 3.11 -6.46 -15.75
C ALA A 93 3.30 -7.63 -16.74
N ARG A 94 2.28 -7.88 -17.56
CA ARG A 94 2.29 -8.88 -18.64
C ARG A 94 2.47 -8.17 -19.98
N LYS A 95 3.02 -8.87 -20.98
CA LYS A 95 3.35 -8.30 -22.30
C LYS A 95 2.16 -7.61 -23.02
N LYS A 96 0.92 -8.03 -22.73
CA LYS A 96 -0.30 -7.50 -23.36
C LYS A 96 -1.09 -6.54 -22.47
N ASP A 97 -0.62 -6.28 -21.25
CA ASP A 97 -1.34 -5.39 -20.35
C ASP A 97 -1.30 -3.96 -20.87
N THR A 98 -2.46 -3.32 -20.83
CA THR A 98 -2.56 -1.87 -20.74
C THR A 98 -2.20 -1.42 -19.31
N PRO A 99 -1.76 -0.16 -19.10
CA PRO A 99 -1.55 0.37 -17.76
C PRO A 99 -2.77 0.23 -16.85
N ARG A 100 -3.98 0.33 -17.42
CA ARG A 100 -5.24 0.17 -16.69
C ARG A 100 -5.46 -1.25 -16.19
N GLU A 101 -5.19 -2.27 -17.00
CA GLU A 101 -5.36 -3.68 -16.60
C GLU A 101 -4.38 -4.06 -15.48
N LEU A 102 -3.13 -3.60 -15.58
CA LEU A 102 -2.15 -3.82 -14.51
C LEU A 102 -2.60 -3.17 -13.20
N LEU A 103 -3.02 -1.89 -13.26
CA LEU A 103 -3.48 -1.16 -12.09
C LEU A 103 -4.73 -1.80 -11.48
N LEU A 104 -5.67 -2.28 -12.30
CA LEU A 104 -6.88 -2.94 -11.83
C LEU A 104 -6.56 -4.21 -11.02
N ARG A 105 -5.62 -5.05 -11.48
CA ARG A 105 -5.23 -6.25 -10.72
C ARG A 105 -4.55 -5.91 -9.40
N ALA A 106 -3.72 -4.86 -9.37
CA ALA A 106 -3.13 -4.38 -8.13
C ALA A 106 -4.19 -3.84 -7.17
N ASP A 107 -5.19 -3.12 -7.68
CA ASP A 107 -6.30 -2.59 -6.88
C ASP A 107 -7.20 -3.71 -6.31
N GLU A 108 -7.54 -4.72 -7.11
CA GLU A 108 -8.28 -5.90 -6.64
C GLU A 108 -7.54 -6.63 -5.51
N ALA A 109 -6.21 -6.76 -5.63
CA ALA A 109 -5.39 -7.34 -4.57
C ALA A 109 -5.38 -6.44 -3.32
N LEU A 110 -5.29 -5.12 -3.47
CA LEU A 110 -5.36 -4.17 -2.37
C LEU A 110 -6.71 -4.26 -1.64
N TYR A 111 -7.80 -4.37 -2.39
CA TYR A 111 -9.14 -4.57 -1.83
C TYR A 111 -9.22 -5.86 -1.01
N LEU A 112 -8.61 -6.95 -1.49
CA LEU A 112 -8.51 -8.21 -0.75
C LEU A 112 -7.69 -8.05 0.56
N ALA A 113 -6.65 -7.22 0.57
CA ALA A 113 -5.87 -6.93 1.77
C ALA A 113 -6.70 -6.17 2.81
N LYS A 114 -7.44 -5.15 2.36
CA LYS A 114 -8.29 -4.32 3.22
C LYS A 114 -9.49 -5.07 3.79
N SER A 115 -10.09 -5.98 3.02
CA SER A 115 -11.30 -6.72 3.42
C SER A 115 -11.02 -7.87 4.40
N ASN A 116 -9.83 -8.48 4.37
CA ASN A 116 -9.50 -9.59 5.27
C ASN A 116 -9.03 -9.14 6.65
N ARG A 117 -8.04 -8.23 6.72
CA ARG A 117 -7.47 -7.82 8.02
C ARG A 117 -6.87 -6.40 8.06
N LYS A 118 -6.79 -5.67 6.94
CA LYS A 118 -5.90 -4.49 6.79
C LYS A 118 -4.46 -4.84 7.20
N GLY A 119 -3.51 -3.91 7.09
CA GLY A 119 -2.13 -4.16 7.55
C GLY A 119 -1.44 -5.33 6.86
N SER A 120 -1.82 -5.67 5.62
CA SER A 120 -1.32 -6.86 4.92
C SER A 120 -1.02 -6.60 3.46
N ILE A 121 -0.17 -7.47 2.91
CA ILE A 121 0.18 -7.50 1.50
C ILE A 121 -0.65 -8.60 0.82
N LYS A 122 -1.21 -8.28 -0.34
CA LYS A 122 -1.81 -9.25 -1.24
C LYS A 122 -1.26 -9.09 -2.65
N THR A 123 -1.18 -10.19 -3.37
CA THR A 123 -0.72 -10.23 -4.75
C THR A 123 -1.87 -10.60 -5.66
N GLU A 124 -1.73 -10.34 -6.96
CA GLU A 124 -2.68 -10.83 -7.97
C GLU A 124 -2.83 -12.36 -7.95
N ARG A 125 -1.87 -13.10 -7.36
CA ARG A 125 -1.93 -14.56 -7.19
C ARG A 125 -2.89 -14.97 -6.06
N ASP A 126 -3.20 -14.07 -5.12
CA ASP A 126 -4.21 -14.27 -4.06
C ASP A 126 -5.64 -14.10 -4.58
N LEU A 127 -5.80 -13.49 -5.77
CA LEU A 127 -7.10 -13.35 -6.40
C LEU A 127 -7.57 -14.74 -6.85
N LYS A 128 -8.66 -15.22 -6.26
CA LYS A 128 -9.39 -16.36 -6.83
C LYS A 128 -9.80 -15.96 -8.26
N ALA A 129 -9.84 -16.92 -9.19
CA ALA A 129 -10.32 -16.71 -10.56
C ALA A 129 -11.58 -15.82 -10.55
N PRO A 130 -11.68 -14.88 -11.51
CA PRO A 130 -12.18 -13.54 -11.25
C PRO A 130 -13.61 -13.58 -10.70
N ILE A 131 -13.91 -12.68 -9.77
CA ILE A 131 -15.27 -12.39 -9.32
C ILE A 131 -16.01 -11.67 -10.47
N VAL A 132 -16.17 -12.34 -11.62
CA VAL A 132 -17.12 -11.94 -12.66
C VAL A 132 -18.46 -12.58 -12.30
N ALA A 133 -19.09 -12.07 -11.24
CA ALA A 133 -20.52 -12.21 -10.92
C ALA A 133 -20.71 -11.91 -9.42
N LYS A 134 -21.02 -10.64 -9.07
CA LYS A 134 -21.84 -10.30 -7.89
C LYS A 134 -22.22 -8.82 -7.73
N LEU A 135 -22.09 -7.99 -8.76
CA LEU A 135 -22.58 -6.60 -8.74
C LEU A 135 -23.50 -6.27 -9.92
N VAL A 136 -24.33 -7.24 -10.32
CA VAL A 136 -25.58 -6.97 -11.04
C VAL A 136 -26.65 -7.92 -10.51
N GLU A 137 -27.26 -7.53 -9.39
CA GLU A 137 -28.63 -7.88 -8.97
C GLU A 137 -29.10 -6.79 -8.01
#